data_AF-A0A382SKC3-F1
#
_entry.id   AF-A0A382SKC3-F1
#
_cell.length_a   1.000
_cell.length_b   1.000
_cell.length_c   1.000
_cell.angle_alpha   90.00
_cell.angle_beta   90.00
_cell.angle_gamma   90.00
#
_symmetry.space_group_name_H-M   'P 1'
#
loop_
_entity.id
_entity.type
_entity.pdbx_description
1 polymer ?
#
loop_
_entity_poly.entity_id
_entity_poly.type
_entity_poly.pdbx_seq_one_letter_code
_entity_poly.pdbx_strand_id
1 'polypeptide(L)'
;MRIALPTCSNLPDWEVDDRPFHQALTDAGIAYECPIWDDAAVNWETFDAVLIRTTWDYQEKQPQFVSWARGLEGKTRLINPIEIIEWNTRKTYLRDLEQWGAPLTPTVWLDQGTEVNLAEVLKERGWSRGFLKPVVGATARETLPFDDSE
;
A
#
# COMPACT_ATOMS: atom_id res chain seq x y z
N MET A 1 -11.16 15.68 -19.59
CA MET A 1 -10.71 15.10 -18.32
C MET A 1 -9.40 14.36 -18.58
N ARG A 2 -8.33 14.74 -17.89
CA ARG A 2 -6.99 14.16 -17.96
C ARG A 2 -6.63 13.63 -16.58
N ILE A 3 -6.49 12.31 -16.45
CA ILE A 3 -6.26 11.64 -15.16
C ILE A 3 -4.79 11.20 -15.07
N ALA A 4 -4.13 11.46 -13.94
CA ALA A 4 -2.87 10.80 -13.62
C ALA A 4 -3.13 9.48 -12.89
N LEU A 5 -2.44 8.43 -13.32
CA LEU A 5 -2.37 7.12 -12.68
C LEU A 5 -0.93 6.90 -12.18
N PRO A 6 -0.54 7.46 -11.02
CA PRO A 6 0.85 7.44 -10.59
C PRO A 6 1.39 6.02 -10.45
N THR A 7 2.62 5.82 -10.91
CA THR A 7 3.34 4.55 -10.88
C THR A 7 4.68 4.70 -10.17
N CYS A 8 5.34 3.59 -9.83
CA CYS A 8 6.73 3.58 -9.38
C CYS A 8 7.73 3.47 -10.56
N SER A 9 8.97 3.89 -10.32
CA SER A 9 10.06 3.85 -11.33
C SER A 9 10.54 2.43 -11.68
N ASN A 10 10.23 1.46 -10.83
CA ASN A 10 10.66 0.06 -10.93
C ASN A 10 9.47 -0.90 -11.02
N LEU A 11 8.37 -0.48 -11.66
CA LEU A 11 7.20 -1.35 -11.83
C LEU A 11 7.60 -2.61 -12.61
N PRO A 12 7.27 -3.83 -12.13
CA PRO A 12 7.63 -5.05 -12.85
C PRO A 12 6.90 -5.19 -14.19
N ASP A 13 7.61 -5.68 -15.22
CA ASP A 13 7.03 -5.87 -16.58
C ASP A 13 5.87 -6.88 -16.63
N TRP A 14 5.72 -7.70 -15.58
CA TRP A 14 4.62 -8.65 -15.45
C TRP A 14 3.35 -8.03 -14.83
N GLU A 15 3.40 -6.78 -14.37
CA GLU A 15 2.18 -6.08 -13.98
C GLU A 15 1.29 -5.93 -15.22
N VAL A 16 0.04 -6.38 -15.11
CA VAL A 16 -0.95 -6.32 -16.18
C VAL A 16 -2.36 -5.98 -15.70
N ASP A 17 -2.56 -5.81 -14.39
CA ASP A 17 -3.87 -5.75 -13.76
C ASP A 17 -4.63 -4.48 -14.14
N ASP A 18 -3.90 -3.40 -14.45
CA ASP A 18 -4.47 -2.14 -14.89
C ASP A 18 -4.82 -2.07 -16.38
N ARG A 19 -4.42 -3.07 -17.20
CA ARG A 19 -4.70 -3.06 -18.65
C ARG A 19 -6.20 -2.95 -18.99
N PRO A 20 -7.12 -3.69 -18.33
CA PRO A 20 -8.56 -3.53 -18.58
C PRO A 20 -9.07 -2.14 -18.20
N PHE A 21 -8.51 -1.53 -17.15
CA PHE A 21 -8.88 -0.18 -16.72
C PHE A 21 -8.39 0.89 -17.71
N HIS A 22 -7.15 0.78 -18.19
CA HIS A 22 -6.61 1.62 -19.26
C HIS A 22 -7.44 1.53 -20.55
N GLN A 23 -7.89 0.34 -20.92
CA GLN A 23 -8.78 0.15 -22.07
C GLN A 23 -10.12 0.86 -21.84
N ALA A 24 -10.73 0.70 -20.66
CA ALA A 24 -11.99 1.34 -20.32
C ALA A 24 -11.90 2.89 -20.34
N LEU A 25 -10.79 3.47 -19.89
CA LEU A 25 -10.54 4.92 -20.00
C LEU A 25 -10.46 5.36 -21.46
N THR A 26 -9.74 4.58 -22.28
CA THR A 26 -9.60 4.84 -23.73
C THR A 26 -10.95 4.78 -24.44
N ASP A 27 -11.74 3.74 -24.18
CA ASP A 27 -13.07 3.55 -24.76
C ASP A 27 -14.05 4.67 -24.35
N ALA A 28 -13.87 5.21 -23.14
CA ALA A 28 -14.63 6.35 -22.64
C ALA A 28 -14.11 7.71 -23.14
N GLY A 29 -13.03 7.76 -23.93
CA GLY A 29 -12.42 9.00 -24.41
C GLY A 29 -11.77 9.84 -23.32
N ILE A 30 -11.36 9.22 -22.21
CA ILE A 30 -10.68 9.87 -21.08
C ILE A 30 -9.17 9.75 -21.27
N ALA A 31 -8.48 10.89 -21.36
CA ALA A 31 -7.02 10.91 -21.42
C ALA A 31 -6.43 10.52 -20.07
N TYR A 32 -5.38 9.71 -20.07
CA TYR A 32 -4.63 9.37 -18.85
C TYR A 32 -3.13 9.27 -19.12
N GLU A 33 -2.34 9.47 -18.06
CA GLU A 33 -0.89 9.29 -18.05
C GLU A 33 -0.45 8.54 -16.79
N CYS A 34 0.68 7.86 -16.86
CA CYS A 34 1.25 7.11 -15.73
C CYS A 34 2.58 7.72 -15.27
N PRO A 35 2.58 8.94 -14.67
CA PRO A 35 3.81 9.56 -14.19
C PRO A 35 4.40 8.82 -12.98
N ILE A 36 5.72 8.88 -12.84
CA ILE A 36 6.40 8.37 -11.64
C ILE A 36 6.03 9.27 -10.45
N TRP A 37 5.50 8.69 -9.38
CA TRP A 37 4.91 9.47 -8.28
C TRP A 37 5.92 10.37 -7.55
N ASP A 38 7.17 9.91 -7.42
CA ASP A 38 8.24 10.63 -6.74
C ASP A 38 9.18 11.41 -7.68
N ASP A 39 8.81 11.56 -8.95
CA ASP A 39 9.52 12.43 -9.89
C ASP A 39 9.14 13.90 -9.65
N ALA A 40 10.13 14.69 -9.20
CA ALA A 40 9.97 16.11 -8.91
C ALA A 40 9.68 16.97 -10.16
N ALA A 41 9.88 16.44 -11.38
CA ALA A 41 9.56 17.15 -12.61
C ALA A 41 8.06 17.11 -12.97
N VAL A 42 7.26 16.25 -12.32
CA VAL A 42 5.84 16.09 -12.63
C VAL A 42 5.03 17.28 -12.09
N ASN A 43 4.40 18.02 -13.01
CA ASN A 43 3.45 19.07 -12.64
C ASN A 43 2.03 18.51 -12.45
N TRP A 44 1.70 18.18 -11.21
CA TRP A 44 0.42 17.60 -10.81
C TRP A 44 -0.81 18.49 -11.05
N GLU A 45 -0.64 19.82 -11.11
CA GLU A 45 -1.73 20.78 -11.37
C GLU A 45 -2.27 20.70 -12.81
N THR A 46 -1.54 20.04 -13.71
CA THR A 46 -1.95 19.85 -15.11
C THR A 46 -2.94 18.70 -15.32
N PHE A 47 -3.27 17.96 -14.24
CA PHE A 47 -4.23 16.87 -14.25
C PHE A 47 -5.52 17.29 -13.56
N ASP A 48 -6.66 16.86 -14.11
CA ASP A 48 -7.97 17.10 -13.52
C ASP A 48 -8.18 16.23 -12.27
N ALA A 49 -7.54 15.06 -12.22
CA ALA A 49 -7.56 14.16 -11.07
C ALA A 49 -6.36 13.22 -11.04
N VAL A 50 -6.07 12.69 -9.84
CA VAL A 50 -5.05 11.68 -9.58
C VAL A 50 -5.71 10.45 -8.93
N LEU A 51 -5.41 9.25 -9.45
CA LEU A 51 -5.86 7.97 -8.90
C LEU A 51 -4.65 7.08 -8.65
N ILE A 52 -4.38 6.75 -7.39
CA ILE A 52 -3.26 5.88 -7.00
C ILE A 52 -3.54 4.44 -7.45
N ARG A 53 -2.59 3.86 -8.19
CA ARG A 53 -2.61 2.48 -8.67
C ARG A 53 -1.32 1.75 -8.31
N THR A 54 -0.26 1.94 -9.11
CA THR A 54 0.94 1.11 -9.14
C THR A 54 2.14 1.76 -8.44
N THR A 55 1.92 2.52 -7.37
CA THR A 55 2.99 3.14 -6.55
C THR A 55 3.60 2.13 -5.57
N TRP A 56 3.97 0.94 -6.05
CA TRP A 56 4.27 -0.23 -5.20
C TRP A 56 5.57 -0.13 -4.38
N ASP A 57 6.44 0.82 -4.71
CA ASP A 57 7.65 1.14 -3.95
C ASP A 57 7.38 2.04 -2.73
N TYR A 58 6.13 2.49 -2.50
CA TYR A 58 5.79 3.36 -1.37
C TYR A 58 6.22 2.77 -0.02
N GLN A 59 6.22 1.44 0.10
CA GLN A 59 6.59 0.75 1.34
C GLN A 59 8.04 1.03 1.78
N GLU A 60 8.92 1.35 0.84
CA GLU A 60 10.32 1.72 1.10
C GLU A 60 10.48 3.23 1.36
N LYS A 61 9.45 4.01 0.99
CA LYS A 61 9.43 5.48 0.99
C LYS A 61 8.19 6.02 1.71
N GLN A 62 7.69 5.32 2.74
CA GLN A 62 6.35 5.57 3.28
C GLN A 62 6.12 7.02 3.75
N PRO A 63 7.06 7.67 4.47
CA PRO A 63 6.88 9.08 4.85
C PRO A 63 6.84 10.01 3.64
N GLN A 64 7.67 9.76 2.63
CA GLN A 64 7.70 10.54 1.39
C GLN A 64 6.40 10.35 0.59
N PHE A 65 5.89 9.12 0.51
CA PHE A 65 4.64 8.81 -0.17
C PHE A 65 3.43 9.51 0.48
N VAL A 66 3.32 9.45 1.80
CA VAL A 66 2.27 10.18 2.54
C VAL A 66 2.40 11.69 2.32
N SER A 67 3.62 12.23 2.42
CA SER A 67 3.87 13.66 2.18
C SER A 67 3.53 14.08 0.75
N TRP A 68 3.82 13.22 -0.24
CA TRP A 68 3.49 13.46 -1.63
C TRP A 68 1.97 13.48 -1.82
N ALA A 69 1.25 12.46 -1.33
CA ALA A 69 -0.20 12.36 -1.47
C ALA A 69 -0.90 13.57 -0.82
N ARG A 70 -0.47 13.97 0.40
CA ARG A 70 -0.99 15.16 1.07
C ARG A 70 -0.65 16.44 0.29
N GLY A 71 0.52 16.50 -0.33
CA GLY A 71 0.96 17.61 -1.17
C GLY A 71 0.17 17.78 -2.48
N LEU A 72 -0.72 16.85 -2.83
CA LEU A 72 -1.66 16.98 -3.95
C LEU A 72 -2.93 17.76 -3.55
N GLU A 73 -3.25 17.83 -2.26
CA GLU A 73 -4.38 18.61 -1.78
C GLU A 73 -4.20 20.08 -2.17
N GLY A 74 -5.25 20.67 -2.74
CA GLY A 74 -5.22 22.04 -3.25
C GLY A 74 -4.53 22.23 -4.61
N LYS A 75 -3.82 21.22 -5.14
CA LYS A 75 -3.21 21.24 -6.48
C LYS A 75 -4.04 20.52 -7.53
N THR A 76 -4.61 19.38 -7.16
CA THR A 76 -5.43 18.55 -8.04
C THR A 76 -6.38 17.70 -7.20
N ARG A 77 -7.38 17.09 -7.84
CA ARG A 77 -8.32 16.19 -7.15
C ARG A 77 -7.67 14.82 -6.96
N LEU A 78 -7.29 14.50 -5.73
CA LEU A 78 -6.92 13.13 -5.36
C LEU A 78 -8.19 12.29 -5.15
N ILE A 79 -8.38 11.22 -5.95
CA ILE A 79 -9.57 10.36 -5.89
C ILE A 79 -9.55 9.48 -4.63
N ASN A 80 -8.37 9.01 -4.24
CA ASN A 80 -8.17 8.27 -2.99
C ASN A 80 -8.16 9.26 -1.81
N PRO A 81 -9.12 9.20 -0.86
CA PRO A 81 -9.12 10.15 0.26
C PRO A 81 -7.80 10.10 1.04
N ILE A 82 -7.22 11.26 1.35
CA ILE A 82 -5.89 11.35 1.96
C ILE A 82 -5.84 10.66 3.33
N GLU A 83 -6.93 10.76 4.08
CA GLU A 83 -7.11 10.16 5.40
C GLU A 83 -7.06 8.63 5.30
N ILE A 84 -7.59 8.06 4.22
CA ILE A 84 -7.55 6.61 3.98
C ILE A 84 -6.15 6.18 3.58
N ILE A 85 -5.45 6.95 2.75
CA ILE A 85 -4.05 6.66 2.37
C ILE A 85 -3.17 6.65 3.63
N GLU A 86 -3.27 7.69 4.45
CA GLU A 86 -2.49 7.81 5.69
C GLU A 86 -2.76 6.66 6.65
N TRP A 87 -4.04 6.34 6.83
CA TRP A 87 -4.48 5.27 7.70
C TRP A 87 -4.03 3.89 7.20
N ASN A 88 -4.11 3.63 5.89
CA ASN A 88 -3.92 2.28 5.34
C ASN A 88 -2.50 1.95 4.88
N THR A 89 -1.59 2.93 4.78
CA THR A 89 -0.18 2.66 4.43
C THR A 89 0.55 1.80 5.46
N ARG A 90 0.02 1.72 6.69
CA ARG A 90 0.52 0.90 7.80
C ARG A 90 -0.56 -0.10 8.22
N LYS A 91 -0.24 -1.39 8.30
CA LYS A 91 -1.18 -2.45 8.69
C LYS A 91 -1.79 -2.30 10.09
N THR A 92 -1.38 -1.31 10.89
CA THR A 92 -2.03 -0.97 12.16
C THR A 92 -3.52 -0.67 12.02
N TYR A 93 -3.99 -0.28 10.82
CA TYR A 93 -5.43 -0.17 10.52
C TYR A 93 -6.21 -1.47 10.82
N LEU A 94 -5.55 -2.64 10.79
CA LEU A 94 -6.16 -3.92 11.16
C LEU A 94 -6.62 -3.94 12.63
N ARG A 95 -5.96 -3.21 13.54
CA ARG A 95 -6.43 -3.08 14.92
C ARG A 95 -7.76 -2.35 15.00
N ASP A 96 -7.89 -1.29 14.22
CA ASP A 96 -9.13 -0.49 14.17
C ASP A 96 -10.26 -1.32 13.52
N LEU A 97 -9.96 -2.04 12.44
CA LEU A 97 -10.92 -2.96 11.80
C LEU A 97 -11.38 -4.08 12.75
N GLU A 98 -10.48 -4.66 13.53
CA GLU A 98 -10.83 -5.66 14.56
C GLU A 98 -11.77 -5.07 15.62
N GLN A 99 -11.48 -3.86 16.10
CA GLN A 99 -12.33 -3.15 17.06
C GLN A 99 -13.72 -2.82 16.47
N TRP A 100 -13.81 -2.63 15.16
CA TRP A 100 -15.08 -2.43 14.45
C TRP A 100 -15.80 -3.76 14.13
N GLY A 101 -15.23 -4.90 14.53
CA GLY A 101 -15.86 -6.22 14.38
C GLY A 101 -15.55 -6.93 13.06
N ALA A 102 -14.56 -6.48 12.29
CA ALA A 102 -14.14 -7.19 11.08
C ALA A 102 -13.50 -8.55 11.46
N PRO A 103 -13.83 -9.65 10.74
CA PRO A 103 -13.19 -10.93 10.97
C PRO A 103 -11.76 -10.90 10.40
N LEU A 104 -10.76 -10.90 11.27
CA LEU A 104 -9.35 -10.86 10.88
C LEU A 104 -8.63 -12.16 11.23
N THR A 105 -7.53 -12.42 10.51
CA THR A 105 -6.58 -13.45 10.93
C THR A 105 -6.02 -13.07 12.31
N PRO A 106 -6.03 -14.00 13.29
CA PRO A 106 -5.45 -13.74 14.60
C PRO A 106 -4.02 -13.21 14.46
N THR A 107 -3.75 -12.06 15.08
CA THR A 107 -2.50 -11.33 14.89
C THR A 107 -1.88 -11.02 16.24
N VAL A 108 -0.61 -11.38 16.41
CA VAL A 108 0.23 -10.91 17.51
C VAL A 108 1.01 -9.70 17.03
N TRP A 109 0.94 -8.61 17.78
CA TRP A 109 1.64 -7.38 17.46
C TRP A 109 2.94 -7.29 18.23
N LEU A 110 4.03 -7.02 17.51
CA LEU A 110 5.36 -6.87 18.06
C LEU A 110 5.86 -5.46 17.75
N ASP A 111 6.43 -4.82 18.75
CA ASP A 111 7.09 -3.53 18.57
C ASP A 111 8.54 -3.74 18.13
N GLN A 112 9.11 -2.73 17.50
CA GLN A 112 10.50 -2.80 17.08
C GLN A 112 11.41 -2.96 18.30
N GLY A 113 12.32 -3.94 18.25
CA GLY A 113 13.24 -4.26 19.35
C GLY A 113 12.65 -5.18 20.41
N THR A 114 11.41 -5.65 20.26
CA THR A 114 10.88 -6.73 21.09
C THR A 114 11.64 -8.03 20.80
N GLU A 115 12.29 -8.59 21.82
CA GLU A 115 12.75 -9.98 21.80
C GLU A 115 11.53 -10.90 21.93
N VAL A 116 11.41 -11.87 21.02
CA VAL A 116 10.27 -12.80 20.98
C VAL A 116 10.74 -14.20 20.63
N ASN A 117 10.19 -15.20 21.31
CA ASN A 117 10.31 -16.60 20.93
C ASN A 117 9.08 -17.00 20.11
N LEU A 118 9.26 -17.22 18.80
CA LEU A 118 8.16 -17.51 17.88
C LEU A 118 7.49 -18.85 18.16
N ALA A 119 8.25 -19.88 18.54
CA ALA A 119 7.71 -21.18 18.92
C ALA A 119 6.82 -21.11 20.18
N GLU A 120 7.21 -20.30 21.17
CA GLU A 120 6.36 -20.05 22.35
C GLU A 120 5.06 -19.36 21.98
N VAL A 121 5.10 -18.36 21.08
CA VAL A 121 3.89 -17.69 20.58
C VAL A 121 2.94 -18.69 19.89
N LEU A 122 3.47 -19.59 19.04
CA LEU A 122 2.65 -20.63 18.40
C LEU A 122 1.99 -21.54 19.45
N LYS A 123 2.77 -22.00 20.43
CA LYS A 123 2.29 -22.89 21.50
C LYS A 123 1.20 -22.24 22.34
N GLU A 124 1.40 -21.01 22.80
CA GLU A 124 0.41 -20.28 23.61
C GLU A 124 -0.90 -20.03 22.86
N ARG A 125 -0.82 -19.85 21.55
CA ARG A 125 -1.98 -19.60 20.69
C ARG A 125 -2.62 -20.88 20.12
N GLY A 126 -1.99 -22.04 20.32
CA GLY A 126 -2.43 -23.30 19.72
C GLY A 126 -2.32 -23.30 18.19
N TRP A 127 -1.37 -22.56 17.62
CA TRP A 127 -1.10 -22.53 16.18
C TRP A 127 0.02 -23.49 15.81
N SER A 128 0.03 -23.96 14.56
CA SER A 128 1.08 -24.82 14.03
C SER A 128 2.02 -24.11 13.05
N ARG A 129 1.59 -22.97 12.49
CA ARG A 129 2.38 -22.13 11.58
C ARG A 129 1.96 -20.67 11.69
N GLY A 130 2.89 -19.77 11.38
CA GLY A 130 2.64 -18.33 11.34
C GLY A 130 3.33 -17.66 10.16
N PHE A 131 3.07 -16.35 10.02
CA PHE A 131 3.84 -15.47 9.14
C PHE A 131 4.26 -14.24 9.94
N LEU A 132 5.56 -13.94 9.93
CA LEU A 132 6.10 -12.68 10.40
C LEU A 132 6.16 -11.72 9.21
N LYS A 133 5.69 -10.47 9.38
CA LYS A 133 5.72 -9.47 8.31
C LYS A 133 5.81 -8.06 8.88
N PRO A 134 6.44 -7.12 8.16
CA PRO A 134 6.50 -5.73 8.60
C PRO A 134 5.12 -5.06 8.52
N VAL A 135 4.93 -4.10 9.42
CA VAL A 135 3.69 -3.32 9.53
C VAL A 135 3.49 -2.43 8.29
N VAL A 136 4.57 -1.92 7.73
CA VAL A 136 4.60 -1.27 6.41
C VAL A 136 5.16 -2.28 5.42
N GLY A 137 4.38 -2.64 4.41
CA GLY A 137 4.84 -3.59 3.40
C GLY A 137 3.75 -4.00 2.41
N ALA A 138 4.18 -4.42 1.24
CA ALA A 138 3.44 -4.87 0.07
C ALA A 138 4.22 -6.03 -0.59
N THR A 139 3.59 -6.73 -1.54
CA THR A 139 4.24 -7.74 -2.40
C THR A 139 5.04 -8.83 -1.67
N ALA A 140 4.59 -9.23 -0.47
CA ALA A 140 5.26 -10.20 0.40
C ALA A 140 6.70 -9.84 0.83
N ARG A 141 7.13 -8.57 0.66
CA ARG A 141 8.42 -8.07 1.15
C ARG A 141 8.55 -8.35 2.65
N GLU A 142 9.67 -8.98 3.03
CA GLU A 142 9.99 -9.34 4.42
C GLU A 142 8.88 -10.15 5.12
N THR A 143 8.08 -10.89 4.35
CA THR A 143 7.08 -11.81 4.88
C THR A 143 7.68 -13.21 4.97
N LEU A 144 7.88 -13.69 6.19
CA LEU A 144 8.55 -14.94 6.49
C LEU A 144 7.56 -15.93 7.11
N PRO A 145 7.29 -17.09 6.47
CA PRO A 145 6.59 -18.17 7.16
C PRO A 145 7.48 -18.70 8.29
N PHE A 146 6.85 -19.16 9.37
CA PHE A 146 7.57 -19.89 10.42
C PHE A 146 6.72 -21.00 11.05
N ASP A 147 7.37 -21.98 11.66
CA ASP A 147 6.75 -23.05 12.44
C ASP A 147 7.42 -23.25 13.81
N ASP A 148 7.13 -24.36 14.49
CA ASP A 148 7.61 -24.64 15.84
C ASP A 148 9.06 -25.17 15.90
N SER A 149 9.73 -25.28 14.75
CA SER A 149 11.12 -25.76 14.62
C SER A 149 12.17 -24.64 14.55
N GLU A 150 11.74 -23.38 14.40
CA GLU A 150 12.59 -22.18 14.26
C GLU A 150 12.60 -21.33 15.54
#